data_AF-A0AAD6GPE2-F1
#
_entry.id   AF-A0AAD6GPE2-F1
#
_cell.length_a   1.000
_cell.length_b   1.000
_cell.length_c   1.000
_cell.angle_alpha   90.00
_cell.angle_beta   90.00
_cell.angle_gamma   90.00
#
_symmetry.space_group_name_H-M   'P 1'
#
loop_
_entity.id
_entity.type
_entity.pdbx_description
1 polymer ?
#
loop_
_entity_poly.entity_id
_entity_poly.type
_entity_poly.pdbx_seq_one_letter_code
_entity_poly.pdbx_strand_id
1 'polypeptide(L)'
;MFHHIRQLLSIEELNEENLPKGSTVLSLTELDEPLFRVSTAQKFNALKIIWRQSKNILWVTSGARAENPHSQMINGIGRCMRSEHPNITLQILDIDRMSKYSTTLIAEHLARLEMLGIWSTELQGGKYLWSLEPEVYIEDQKSVIPRLYPCDASNKRYNTTRRIVMEDINPKEDDFSISIRKDSCEVQQCSPIRIRQPSHFSGDMRTIRIEYFMLSALSIAEGARLRICVGVDTVTKQCLLAASPVSESPAVIPAAWCIQLGQANPLILLGAVSSYFAARGIIKSLSDGDKLVLHDPASSVVDPLMDMSRRRHMSLFITTSKKDNASERQYVDANSTERMVRGLLPLDTTKFLDFCADSKASKIISRCLPHNCVTIDPASILSALNWGFFHL
;
A
#
# COMPACT_ATOMS: atom_id res chain seq x y z
N MET A 1 43.68 -31.43 -21.94
CA MET A 1 42.72 -30.91 -20.93
C MET A 1 42.36 -32.00 -19.93
N PHE A 2 41.95 -33.20 -20.36
CA PHE A 2 41.76 -34.35 -19.45
C PHE A 2 42.55 -35.57 -19.95
N HIS A 3 43.52 -36.05 -19.18
CA HIS A 3 44.38 -37.19 -19.55
C HIS A 3 43.83 -38.54 -19.08
N HIS A 4 43.00 -38.53 -18.04
CA HIS A 4 42.35 -39.71 -17.47
C HIS A 4 40.91 -39.34 -17.14
N ILE A 5 39.94 -40.11 -17.66
CA ILE A 5 38.52 -39.94 -17.37
C ILE A 5 38.05 -41.18 -16.62
N ARG A 6 37.45 -40.97 -15.46
CA ARG A 6 36.81 -42.01 -14.67
C ARG A 6 35.33 -41.71 -14.56
N GLN A 7 34.49 -42.68 -14.90
CA GLN A 7 33.06 -42.61 -14.67
C GLN A 7 32.74 -43.40 -13.40
N LEU A 8 31.94 -42.81 -12.52
CA LEU A 8 31.32 -43.47 -11.37
C LEU A 8 29.82 -43.52 -11.62
N LEU A 9 29.16 -44.62 -11.28
CA LEU A 9 27.72 -44.79 -11.48
C LEU A 9 26.91 -44.18 -10.34
N SER A 10 27.53 -44.05 -9.17
CA SER A 10 26.96 -43.45 -7.97
C SER A 10 27.97 -42.56 -7.27
N ILE A 11 27.49 -41.56 -6.52
CA ILE A 11 28.39 -40.69 -5.76
C ILE A 11 29.05 -41.47 -4.61
N GLU A 12 28.36 -42.48 -4.09
CA GLU A 12 28.77 -43.30 -2.95
C GLU A 12 30.04 -44.13 -3.23
N GLU A 13 30.34 -44.45 -4.50
CA GLU A 13 31.58 -45.11 -4.93
C GLU A 13 32.84 -44.35 -4.49
N LEU A 14 32.74 -43.02 -4.32
CA LEU A 14 33.84 -42.19 -3.81
C LEU A 14 34.25 -42.53 -2.37
N ASN A 15 33.40 -43.21 -1.60
CA ASN A 15 33.75 -43.62 -0.23
C ASN A 15 34.76 -44.78 -0.22
N GLU A 16 34.76 -45.60 -1.26
CA GLU A 16 35.67 -46.74 -1.41
C GLU A 16 36.88 -46.35 -2.27
N GLU A 17 36.65 -45.46 -3.22
CA GLU A 17 37.63 -45.06 -4.23
C GLU A 17 38.06 -43.60 -4.04
N ASN A 18 39.33 -43.38 -3.68
CA ASN A 18 39.85 -42.02 -3.48
C ASN A 18 39.78 -41.18 -4.78
N LEU A 19 39.33 -39.92 -4.67
CA LEU A 19 39.43 -38.93 -5.75
C LEU A 19 40.85 -38.32 -5.74
N PRO A 20 41.58 -38.36 -6.86
CA PRO A 20 42.90 -37.71 -6.92
C PRO A 20 42.80 -36.22 -6.56
N LYS A 21 43.78 -35.70 -5.82
CA LYS A 21 43.82 -34.27 -5.47
C LYS A 21 43.91 -33.41 -6.74
N GLY A 22 43.12 -32.35 -6.78
CA GLY A 22 43.06 -31.42 -7.90
C GLY A 22 42.21 -31.90 -9.07
N SER A 23 41.36 -32.91 -8.87
CA SER A 23 40.49 -33.45 -9.93
C SER A 23 39.44 -32.44 -10.38
N THR A 24 39.02 -32.56 -11.64
CA THR A 24 37.85 -31.87 -12.20
C THR A 24 36.66 -32.81 -12.20
N VAL A 25 35.58 -32.41 -11.55
CA VAL A 25 34.38 -33.22 -11.35
C VAL A 25 33.23 -32.66 -12.20
N LEU A 26 32.65 -33.52 -13.04
CA LEU A 26 31.35 -33.29 -13.66
C LEU A 26 30.32 -34.13 -12.90
N SER A 27 29.44 -33.47 -12.14
CA SER A 27 28.34 -34.15 -11.46
C SER A 27 27.07 -34.07 -12.30
N LEU A 28 26.52 -35.24 -12.64
CA LEU A 28 25.23 -35.39 -13.33
C LEU A 28 24.16 -36.01 -12.41
N THR A 29 24.48 -36.21 -11.12
CA THR A 29 23.63 -36.96 -10.16
C THR A 29 22.22 -36.40 -10.04
N GLU A 30 22.07 -35.08 -10.22
CA GLU A 30 20.78 -34.39 -10.12
C GLU A 30 19.84 -34.63 -11.31
N LEU A 31 20.36 -35.18 -12.41
CA LEU A 31 19.56 -35.59 -13.57
C LEU A 31 18.95 -36.99 -13.39
N ASP A 32 19.50 -37.79 -12.47
CA ASP A 32 19.00 -39.12 -12.12
C ASP A 32 18.07 -39.02 -10.89
N GLU A 33 18.61 -39.24 -9.69
CA GLU A 33 17.94 -38.99 -8.43
C GLU A 33 18.66 -37.86 -7.68
N PRO A 34 18.01 -36.70 -7.48
CA PRO A 34 18.58 -35.59 -6.70
C PRO A 34 19.13 -36.06 -5.36
N LEU A 35 20.37 -35.67 -5.03
CA LEU A 35 21.10 -36.24 -3.89
C LEU A 35 20.33 -36.13 -2.57
N PHE A 36 19.60 -35.04 -2.40
CA PHE A 36 18.84 -34.74 -1.18
C PHE A 36 17.41 -35.27 -1.18
N ARG A 37 16.96 -35.95 -2.23
CA ARG A 37 15.67 -36.66 -2.22
C ARG A 37 15.69 -37.80 -1.22
N VAL A 38 16.77 -38.59 -1.24
CA VAL A 38 17.06 -39.63 -0.25
C VAL A 38 18.46 -39.39 0.29
N SER A 39 18.52 -38.70 1.43
CA SER A 39 19.76 -38.31 2.08
C SER A 39 20.33 -39.45 2.93
N THR A 40 21.56 -39.89 2.62
CA THR A 40 22.26 -40.95 3.36
C THR A 40 23.63 -40.47 3.83
N ALA A 41 24.15 -41.07 4.91
CA ALA A 41 25.49 -40.75 5.41
C ALA A 41 26.59 -41.01 4.35
N GLN A 42 26.39 -42.00 3.48
CA GLN A 42 27.31 -42.31 2.38
C GLN A 42 27.35 -41.20 1.33
N LYS A 43 26.21 -40.65 0.91
CA LYS A 43 26.15 -39.49 0.00
C LYS A 43 26.84 -38.27 0.60
N PHE A 44 26.62 -38.00 1.89
CA PHE A 44 27.28 -36.90 2.59
C PHE A 44 28.79 -37.08 2.71
N ASN A 45 29.27 -38.28 3.00
CA ASN A 45 30.71 -38.54 3.07
C ASN A 45 31.36 -38.39 1.69
N ALA A 46 30.71 -38.87 0.63
CA ALA A 46 31.19 -38.67 -0.73
C ALA A 46 31.23 -37.18 -1.13
N LEU A 47 30.22 -36.40 -0.78
CA LEU A 47 30.24 -34.94 -0.96
C LEU A 47 31.45 -34.30 -0.27
N LYS A 48 31.75 -34.68 0.99
CA LYS A 48 32.95 -34.18 1.69
C LYS A 48 34.24 -34.52 0.94
N ILE A 49 34.32 -35.69 0.31
CA ILE A 49 35.47 -36.11 -0.48
C ILE A 49 35.61 -35.20 -1.72
N ILE A 50 34.52 -34.99 -2.46
CA ILE A 50 34.48 -34.07 -3.62
C ILE A 50 34.98 -32.69 -3.21
N TRP A 51 34.39 -32.09 -2.17
CA TRP A 51 34.76 -30.74 -1.74
C TRP A 51 36.21 -30.65 -1.25
N ARG A 52 36.76 -31.69 -0.61
CA ARG A 52 38.15 -31.65 -0.11
C ARG A 52 39.20 -31.90 -1.19
N GLN A 53 38.88 -32.65 -2.23
CA GLN A 53 39.86 -33.17 -3.19
C GLN A 53 39.78 -32.54 -4.58
N SER A 54 38.63 -31.98 -4.96
CA SER A 54 38.44 -31.41 -6.30
C SER A 54 39.02 -30.00 -6.43
N LYS A 55 39.49 -29.65 -7.63
CA LYS A 55 39.85 -28.27 -8.01
C LYS A 55 38.70 -27.57 -8.71
N ASN A 56 38.13 -28.21 -9.73
CA ASN A 56 37.04 -27.66 -10.54
C ASN A 56 35.83 -28.58 -10.45
N ILE A 57 34.63 -28.02 -10.29
CA ILE A 57 33.40 -28.80 -10.16
C ILE A 57 32.32 -28.14 -11.00
N LEU A 58 31.86 -28.86 -12.03
CA LEU A 58 30.63 -28.51 -12.74
C LEU A 58 29.51 -29.39 -12.21
N TRP A 59 28.51 -28.77 -11.59
CA TRP A 59 27.35 -29.46 -11.06
C TRP A 59 26.14 -29.19 -11.95
N VAL A 60 25.67 -30.21 -12.67
CA VAL A 60 24.53 -30.07 -13.57
C VAL A 60 23.25 -30.41 -12.82
N THR A 61 22.25 -29.54 -12.93
CA THR A 61 20.90 -29.70 -12.36
C THR A 61 19.85 -29.55 -13.44
N SER A 62 18.63 -30.05 -13.19
CA SER A 62 17.49 -29.77 -14.06
C SER A 62 16.27 -29.37 -13.24
N GLY A 63 15.68 -28.24 -13.61
CA GLY A 63 14.50 -27.68 -12.96
C GLY A 63 14.73 -27.22 -11.53
N ALA A 64 15.97 -27.00 -11.07
CA ALA A 64 16.25 -26.66 -9.67
C ALA A 64 15.57 -25.35 -9.25
N ARG A 65 15.47 -24.38 -10.17
CA ARG A 65 14.88 -23.07 -9.88
C ARG A 65 13.35 -23.09 -9.68
N ALA A 66 12.63 -24.06 -10.24
CA ALA A 66 11.17 -24.02 -10.33
C ALA A 66 10.47 -25.35 -9.97
N GLU A 67 10.99 -26.49 -10.44
CA GLU A 67 10.27 -27.77 -10.42
C GLU A 67 10.84 -28.75 -9.39
N ASN A 68 12.14 -28.69 -9.14
CA ASN A 68 12.86 -29.66 -8.32
C ASN A 68 13.53 -29.02 -7.09
N PRO A 69 12.83 -28.94 -5.95
CA PRO A 69 13.37 -28.34 -4.74
C PRO A 69 14.57 -29.12 -4.17
N HIS A 70 14.67 -30.43 -4.42
CA HIS A 70 15.81 -31.22 -3.94
C HIS A 70 17.10 -30.85 -4.67
N SER A 71 17.03 -30.62 -5.98
CA SER A 71 18.18 -30.08 -6.75
C SER A 71 18.51 -28.64 -6.38
N GLN A 72 17.53 -27.85 -5.91
CA GLN A 72 17.84 -26.53 -5.36
C GLN A 72 18.64 -26.59 -4.05
N MET A 73 18.57 -27.70 -3.29
CA MET A 73 19.33 -27.84 -2.04
C MET A 73 20.83 -27.92 -2.29
N ILE A 74 21.28 -28.66 -3.32
CA ILE A 74 22.71 -28.72 -3.66
C ILE A 74 23.21 -27.35 -4.11
N ASN A 75 22.36 -26.54 -4.76
CA ASN A 75 22.71 -25.16 -5.12
C ASN A 75 22.98 -24.30 -3.88
N GLY A 76 22.11 -24.40 -2.87
CA GLY A 76 22.31 -23.73 -1.59
C GLY A 76 23.61 -24.15 -0.88
N ILE A 77 23.90 -25.46 -0.85
CA ILE A 77 25.14 -25.98 -0.27
C ILE A 77 26.36 -25.51 -1.08
N GLY A 78 26.27 -25.49 -2.40
CA GLY A 78 27.32 -25.00 -3.28
C GLY A 78 27.69 -23.53 -3.01
N ARG A 79 26.70 -22.68 -2.68
CA ARG A 79 26.96 -21.29 -2.24
C ARG A 79 27.79 -21.23 -0.97
N CYS A 80 27.49 -22.07 0.02
CA CYS A 80 28.27 -22.17 1.25
C CYS A 80 29.69 -22.71 0.99
N MET A 81 29.80 -23.79 0.22
CA MET A 81 31.09 -24.44 -0.07
C MET A 81 32.06 -23.52 -0.81
N ARG A 82 31.56 -22.65 -1.70
CA ARG A 82 32.39 -21.63 -2.36
C ARG A 82 32.99 -20.61 -1.39
N SER A 83 32.28 -20.28 -0.31
CA SER A 83 32.79 -19.39 0.73
C SER A 83 33.73 -20.11 1.70
N GLU A 84 33.46 -21.38 2.01
CA GLU A 84 34.29 -22.19 2.92
C GLU A 84 35.59 -22.69 2.27
N HIS A 85 35.57 -22.96 0.95
CA HIS A 85 36.69 -23.48 0.19
C HIS A 85 37.01 -22.60 -1.04
N PRO A 86 37.70 -21.46 -0.85
CA PRO A 86 38.03 -20.54 -1.94
C PRO A 86 38.92 -21.14 -3.05
N ASN A 87 39.59 -22.26 -2.76
CA ASN A 87 40.46 -22.96 -3.71
C ASN A 87 39.69 -23.83 -4.72
N ILE A 88 38.36 -23.97 -4.56
CA ILE A 88 37.49 -24.74 -5.44
C ILE A 88 36.81 -23.80 -6.42
N THR A 89 36.89 -24.13 -7.70
CA THR A 89 36.10 -23.51 -8.76
C THR A 89 34.81 -24.30 -8.96
N LEU A 90 33.73 -23.90 -8.27
CA LEU A 90 32.41 -24.53 -8.40
C LEU A 90 31.50 -23.69 -9.32
N GLN A 91 30.96 -24.32 -10.35
CA GLN A 91 29.88 -23.79 -11.19
C GLN A 91 28.68 -24.75 -11.15
N ILE A 92 27.51 -24.20 -10.89
CA ILE A 92 26.21 -24.87 -11.03
C ILE A 92 25.63 -24.50 -12.39
N LEU A 93 25.21 -25.50 -13.15
CA LEU A 93 24.53 -25.36 -14.43
C LEU A 93 23.14 -25.98 -14.33
N ASP A 94 22.09 -25.17 -14.22
CA ASP A 94 20.70 -25.63 -14.23
C ASP A 94 20.13 -25.56 -15.65
N ILE A 95 19.59 -26.66 -16.14
CA ILE A 95 19.02 -26.76 -17.49
C ILE A 95 17.52 -27.04 -17.34
N ASP A 96 16.70 -26.10 -17.80
CA ASP A 96 15.23 -26.19 -17.73
C ASP A 96 14.69 -27.44 -18.45
N ARG A 97 15.20 -27.73 -19.65
CA ARG A 97 14.76 -28.81 -20.52
C ARG A 97 15.95 -29.48 -21.19
N MET A 98 16.17 -30.74 -20.81
CA MET A 98 17.20 -31.56 -21.44
C MET A 98 16.86 -31.83 -22.91
N SER A 99 17.84 -31.66 -23.80
CA SER A 99 17.70 -31.89 -25.23
C SER A 99 19.01 -32.43 -25.81
N LYS A 100 19.01 -32.75 -27.11
CA LYS A 100 20.23 -33.15 -27.83
C LYS A 100 21.36 -32.12 -27.78
N TYR A 101 21.05 -30.86 -27.49
CA TYR A 101 22.04 -29.77 -27.38
C TYR A 101 22.66 -29.68 -25.98
N SER A 102 22.03 -30.28 -24.96
CA SER A 102 22.49 -30.19 -23.56
C SER A 102 23.87 -30.82 -23.36
N THR A 103 24.22 -31.87 -24.10
CA THR A 103 25.53 -32.52 -24.01
C THR A 103 26.66 -31.61 -24.46
N THR A 104 26.50 -30.96 -25.63
CA THR A 104 27.44 -29.95 -26.13
C THR A 104 27.57 -28.80 -25.16
N LEU A 105 26.45 -28.31 -24.64
CA LEU A 105 26.41 -27.22 -23.67
C LEU A 105 27.18 -27.56 -22.39
N ILE A 106 26.92 -28.73 -21.78
CA ILE A 106 27.63 -29.20 -20.58
C ILE A 106 29.13 -29.32 -20.86
N ALA A 107 29.51 -29.91 -22.00
CA ALA A 107 30.91 -30.06 -22.38
C ALA A 107 31.63 -28.70 -22.55
N GLU A 108 30.97 -27.73 -23.19
CA GLU A 108 31.49 -26.38 -23.34
C GLU A 108 31.66 -25.68 -21.99
N HIS A 109 30.68 -25.80 -21.09
CA HIS A 109 30.77 -25.25 -19.73
C HIS A 109 31.91 -25.88 -18.93
N LEU A 110 32.09 -27.20 -19.01
CA LEU A 110 33.17 -27.90 -18.33
C LEU A 110 34.55 -27.44 -18.85
N ALA A 111 34.70 -27.30 -20.17
CA ALA A 111 35.92 -26.82 -20.78
C ALA A 111 36.24 -25.37 -20.37
N ARG A 112 35.23 -24.49 -20.36
CA ARG A 112 35.37 -23.11 -19.88
C ARG A 112 35.76 -23.07 -18.40
N LEU A 113 35.12 -23.88 -17.56
CA LEU A 113 35.41 -23.98 -16.13
C LEU A 113 36.88 -24.37 -15.88
N GLU A 114 37.38 -25.37 -16.62
CA GLU A 114 38.77 -25.83 -16.53
C GLU A 114 39.75 -24.71 -16.90
N MET A 115 39.50 -24.02 -18.02
CA MET A 115 40.33 -22.90 -18.49
C MET A 115 40.35 -21.75 -17.47
N LEU A 116 39.20 -21.41 -16.89
CA LEU A 116 39.09 -20.38 -15.85
C LEU A 116 39.84 -20.80 -14.58
N GLY A 117 39.79 -22.08 -14.21
CA GLY A 117 40.57 -22.63 -13.10
C GLY A 117 42.09 -22.49 -13.31
N ILE A 118 42.58 -22.67 -14.54
CA ILE A 118 44.01 -22.46 -14.89
C ILE A 118 44.36 -20.97 -14.84
N TRP A 119 43.55 -20.13 -15.48
CA TRP A 119 43.80 -18.68 -15.58
C TRP A 119 43.73 -17.98 -14.23
N SER A 120 42.86 -18.44 -13.32
CA SER A 120 42.80 -17.91 -11.95
C SER A 120 44.09 -18.10 -11.17
N THR A 121 44.88 -19.13 -11.48
CA THR A 121 46.15 -19.45 -10.83
C THR A 121 47.37 -18.83 -11.52
N GLU A 122 47.33 -18.68 -12.84
CA GLU A 122 48.48 -18.23 -13.65
C GLU A 122 48.51 -16.72 -13.90
N LEU A 123 47.36 -16.03 -13.83
CA LEU A 123 47.22 -14.65 -14.27
C LEU A 123 46.73 -13.77 -13.12
N GLN A 124 47.48 -12.69 -12.85
CA GLN A 124 47.12 -11.71 -11.81
C GLN A 124 45.69 -11.20 -11.99
N GLY A 125 44.94 -11.12 -10.88
CA GLY A 125 43.58 -10.59 -10.85
C GLY A 125 43.50 -9.19 -11.48
N GLY A 126 42.48 -8.96 -12.32
CA GLY A 126 42.22 -7.69 -12.99
C GLY A 126 42.64 -7.59 -14.47
N LYS A 127 43.29 -8.62 -15.04
CA LYS A 127 43.66 -8.63 -16.48
C LYS A 127 42.56 -9.15 -17.43
N TYR A 128 41.49 -9.74 -16.89
CA TYR A 128 40.37 -10.26 -17.68
C TYR A 128 39.04 -9.79 -17.12
N LEU A 129 38.12 -9.45 -18.02
CA LEU A 129 36.74 -9.06 -17.70
C LEU A 129 35.80 -10.27 -17.61
N TRP A 130 36.29 -11.47 -17.92
CA TRP A 130 35.48 -12.69 -17.87
C TRP A 130 35.30 -13.17 -16.43
N SER A 131 34.05 -13.24 -15.98
CA SER A 131 33.65 -13.76 -14.68
C SER A 131 33.43 -15.28 -14.71
N LEU A 132 33.64 -15.94 -13.58
CA LEU A 132 33.42 -17.39 -13.44
C LEU A 132 31.96 -17.79 -13.69
N GLU A 133 31.03 -16.96 -13.25
CA GLU A 133 29.60 -17.27 -13.17
C GLU A 133 29.32 -18.55 -12.37
N PRO A 134 29.20 -18.44 -11.03
CA PRO A 134 29.07 -19.61 -10.17
C PRO A 134 27.74 -20.35 -10.33
N GLU A 135 26.73 -19.67 -10.86
CA GLU A 135 25.41 -20.22 -11.16
C GLU A 135 25.01 -19.73 -12.55
N VAL A 136 24.71 -20.68 -13.44
CA VAL A 136 24.25 -20.44 -14.80
C VAL A 136 22.97 -21.23 -14.99
N TYR A 137 21.92 -20.55 -15.44
CA TYR A 137 20.63 -21.14 -15.74
C TYR A 137 20.43 -21.12 -17.26
N ILE A 138 19.93 -22.21 -17.81
CA ILE A 138 19.58 -22.32 -19.22
C ILE A 138 18.06 -22.34 -19.28
N GLU A 139 17.49 -21.25 -19.81
CA GLU A 139 16.05 -21.02 -19.92
C GLU A 139 15.73 -20.76 -21.39
N ASP A 140 14.86 -21.58 -21.99
CA ASP A 140 14.52 -21.49 -23.42
C ASP A 140 15.78 -21.41 -24.33
N GLN A 141 16.77 -22.26 -24.04
CA GLN A 141 18.09 -22.30 -24.71
C GLN A 141 18.95 -21.04 -24.57
N LYS A 142 18.61 -20.13 -23.65
CA LYS A 142 19.39 -18.93 -23.36
C LYS A 142 20.08 -19.05 -22.02
N SER A 143 21.32 -18.61 -21.96
CA SER A 143 22.08 -18.52 -20.71
C SER A 143 21.64 -17.29 -19.92
N VAL A 144 21.19 -17.52 -18.69
CA VAL A 144 20.76 -16.53 -17.71
C VAL A 144 21.61 -16.67 -16.47
N ILE A 145 22.08 -15.54 -15.95
CA ILE A 145 22.98 -15.49 -14.79
C ILE A 145 22.32 -14.62 -13.71
N PRO A 146 22.20 -15.11 -12.46
CA PRO A 146 21.57 -14.35 -11.40
C PRO A 146 22.48 -13.18 -10.97
N ARG A 147 21.85 -12.02 -10.79
CA ARG A 147 22.48 -10.80 -10.24
C ARG A 147 21.56 -10.20 -9.19
N LEU A 148 22.15 -9.80 -8.08
CA LEU A 148 21.43 -9.12 -7.00
C LEU A 148 21.35 -7.63 -7.32
N TYR A 149 20.14 -7.15 -7.62
CA TYR A 149 19.84 -5.74 -7.78
C TYR A 149 18.99 -5.23 -6.60
N PRO A 150 19.13 -3.96 -6.20
CA PRO A 150 18.21 -3.35 -5.26
C PRO A 150 16.76 -3.48 -5.74
N CYS A 151 15.88 -3.96 -4.86
CA CYS A 151 14.45 -3.96 -5.13
C CYS A 151 13.86 -2.62 -4.67
N ASP A 152 13.85 -1.62 -5.56
CA ASP A 152 13.44 -0.25 -5.23
C ASP A 152 12.05 -0.18 -4.60
N ALA A 153 11.07 -0.90 -5.15
CA ALA A 153 9.71 -0.94 -4.59
C ALA A 153 9.69 -1.43 -3.12
N SER A 154 10.45 -2.48 -2.81
CA SER A 154 10.54 -3.00 -1.43
C SER A 154 11.34 -2.09 -0.52
N ASN A 155 12.42 -1.49 -1.03
CA ASN A 155 13.25 -0.54 -0.28
C ASN A 155 12.47 0.73 0.05
N LYS A 156 11.70 1.27 -0.89
CA LYS A 156 10.82 2.43 -0.67
C LYS A 156 9.78 2.12 0.40
N ARG A 157 9.09 0.99 0.28
CA ARG A 157 8.11 0.53 1.30
C ARG A 157 8.73 0.33 2.67
N TYR A 158 9.95 -0.19 2.77
CA TYR A 158 10.68 -0.26 4.04
C TYR A 158 11.01 1.13 4.59
N ASN A 159 11.42 2.06 3.72
CA ASN A 159 11.79 3.41 4.12
C ASN A 159 10.60 4.26 4.61
N THR A 160 9.35 3.93 4.25
CA THR A 160 8.17 4.67 4.74
C THR A 160 8.01 4.63 6.26
N THR A 161 8.57 3.62 6.94
CA THR A 161 8.55 3.55 8.40
C THR A 161 9.49 4.54 9.09
N ARG A 162 10.45 5.11 8.34
CA ARG A 162 11.50 6.01 8.85
C ARG A 162 11.42 7.42 8.28
N ARG A 163 10.85 7.58 7.08
CA ARG A 163 10.75 8.87 6.39
C ARG A 163 9.56 8.89 5.43
N ILE A 164 9.14 10.09 5.05
CA ILE A 164 8.17 10.28 3.98
C ILE A 164 8.82 9.85 2.65
N VAL A 165 8.13 9.00 1.90
CA VAL A 165 8.52 8.60 0.54
C VAL A 165 7.39 9.05 -0.38
N MET A 166 7.70 9.98 -1.28
CA MET A 166 6.76 10.48 -2.26
C MET A 166 6.84 9.62 -3.52
N GLU A 167 5.68 9.25 -4.04
CA GLU A 167 5.52 8.61 -5.35
C GLU A 167 4.41 9.32 -6.12
N ASP A 168 4.59 9.42 -7.43
CA ASP A 168 3.53 9.87 -8.31
C ASP A 168 2.53 8.72 -8.49
N ILE A 169 1.26 9.03 -8.22
CA ILE A 169 0.15 8.09 -8.41
C ILE A 169 -0.87 8.70 -9.38
N ASN A 170 -1.56 7.85 -10.12
CA ASN A 170 -2.72 8.20 -10.93
C ASN A 170 -4.00 7.82 -10.17
N PRO A 171 -4.76 8.78 -9.60
CA PRO A 171 -5.98 8.51 -8.84
C PRO A 171 -7.06 7.71 -9.62
N LYS A 172 -7.00 7.73 -10.95
CA LYS A 172 -7.94 7.00 -11.81
C LYS A 172 -7.63 5.51 -11.94
N GLU A 173 -6.41 5.10 -11.65
CA GLU A 173 -5.94 3.72 -11.82
C GLU A 173 -5.44 3.13 -10.50
N ASP A 174 -4.67 3.90 -9.75
CA ASP A 174 -3.99 3.44 -8.55
C ASP A 174 -4.91 3.44 -7.32
N ASP A 175 -4.58 2.54 -6.39
CA ASP A 175 -5.25 2.44 -5.10
C ASP A 175 -4.60 3.39 -4.10
N PHE A 176 -5.41 4.22 -3.46
CA PHE A 176 -4.94 5.17 -2.46
C PHE A 176 -5.92 5.30 -1.29
N SER A 177 -5.40 5.87 -0.22
CA SER A 177 -6.13 6.24 0.99
C SER A 177 -5.90 7.71 1.29
N ILE A 178 -6.88 8.34 1.92
CA ILE A 178 -6.84 9.74 2.32
C ILE A 178 -6.74 9.77 3.84
N SER A 179 -5.65 10.33 4.34
CA SER A 179 -5.43 10.61 5.75
C SER A 179 -5.73 12.08 6.01
N ILE A 180 -6.79 12.33 6.78
CA ILE A 180 -7.16 13.68 7.21
C ILE A 180 -6.72 13.87 8.65
N ARG A 181 -5.81 14.82 8.85
CA ARG A 181 -5.37 15.32 10.16
C ARG A 181 -5.95 16.71 10.38
N LYS A 182 -5.83 17.24 11.60
CA LYS A 182 -6.39 18.56 11.97
C LYS A 182 -5.97 19.67 10.99
N ASP A 183 -4.72 19.63 10.56
CA ASP A 183 -4.09 20.69 9.75
C ASP A 183 -3.58 20.21 8.37
N SER A 184 -3.74 18.92 8.03
CA SER A 184 -3.28 18.38 6.74
C SER A 184 -4.25 17.33 6.17
N CYS A 185 -4.36 17.32 4.85
CA CYS A 185 -4.99 16.24 4.10
C CYS A 185 -3.91 15.62 3.21
N GLU A 186 -3.63 14.35 3.43
CA GLU A 186 -2.55 13.63 2.75
C GLU A 186 -3.14 12.44 2.00
N VAL A 187 -2.74 12.30 0.73
CA VAL A 187 -3.02 11.10 -0.05
C VAL A 187 -1.87 10.13 0.17
N GLN A 188 -2.20 8.91 0.56
CA GLN A 188 -1.25 7.84 0.86
C GLN A 188 -1.54 6.65 -0.03
N GLN A 189 -0.52 6.15 -0.71
CA GLN A 189 -0.64 4.93 -1.49
C GLN A 189 -0.97 3.75 -0.58
N CYS A 190 -1.93 2.91 -0.98
CA CYS A 190 -2.23 1.69 -0.27
C CYS A 190 -1.08 0.70 -0.44
N SER A 191 -0.62 0.08 0.66
CA SER A 191 0.42 -0.95 0.57
C SER A 191 -0.07 -2.12 -0.30
N PRO A 192 0.70 -2.59 -1.29
CA PRO A 192 0.28 -3.67 -2.20
C PRO A 192 0.14 -5.02 -1.50
N ILE A 193 0.75 -5.18 -0.32
CA ILE A 193 0.65 -6.38 0.52
C ILE A 193 -0.45 -6.25 1.60
N ARG A 194 -1.19 -5.14 1.60
CA ARG A 194 -2.28 -4.94 2.55
C ARG A 194 -3.41 -5.92 2.24
N ILE A 195 -3.80 -6.68 3.25
CA ILE A 195 -5.01 -7.49 3.19
C ILE A 195 -6.19 -6.56 3.46
N ARG A 196 -7.05 -6.35 2.46
CA ARG A 196 -8.31 -5.59 2.63
C ARG A 196 -9.19 -6.38 3.60
N GLN A 197 -9.63 -5.74 4.67
CA GLN A 197 -10.61 -6.35 5.56
C GLN A 197 -11.95 -6.43 4.83
N PRO A 198 -12.69 -7.55 4.94
CA PRO A 198 -14.02 -7.64 4.35
C PRO A 198 -14.93 -6.59 4.98
N SER A 199 -15.86 -6.05 4.18
CA SER A 199 -16.84 -5.10 4.68
C SER A 199 -17.67 -5.74 5.80
N HIS A 200 -17.86 -5.03 6.90
CA HIS A 200 -18.76 -5.46 7.98
C HIS A 200 -20.25 -5.39 7.58
N PHE A 201 -20.56 -4.83 6.41
CA PHE A 201 -21.89 -4.69 5.88
C PHE A 201 -22.26 -5.91 5.03
N SER A 202 -23.49 -6.39 5.20
CA SER A 202 -24.08 -7.49 4.42
C SER A 202 -24.91 -6.95 3.25
N GLY A 203 -24.98 -7.71 2.15
CA GLY A 203 -25.84 -7.43 0.99
C GLY A 203 -25.04 -7.15 -0.27
N ASP A 204 -25.72 -6.60 -1.28
CA ASP A 204 -25.09 -6.25 -2.55
C ASP A 204 -24.11 -5.09 -2.35
N MET A 205 -22.88 -5.27 -2.83
CA MET A 205 -21.80 -4.29 -2.70
C MET A 205 -21.43 -3.72 -4.08
N ARG A 206 -21.04 -2.45 -4.08
CA ARG A 206 -20.51 -1.71 -5.23
C ARG A 206 -19.08 -1.30 -4.94
N THR A 207 -18.20 -1.46 -5.92
CA THR A 207 -16.81 -0.99 -5.83
C THR A 207 -16.73 0.31 -6.62
N ILE A 208 -16.52 1.43 -5.92
CA ILE A 208 -16.57 2.78 -6.47
C ILE A 208 -15.19 3.40 -6.40
N ARG A 209 -14.65 3.78 -7.56
CA ARG A 209 -13.46 4.61 -7.65
C ARG A 209 -13.85 6.06 -7.44
N ILE A 210 -13.43 6.61 -6.31
CA ILE A 210 -13.79 7.95 -5.85
C ILE A 210 -13.06 9.01 -6.68
N GLU A 211 -13.81 9.98 -7.20
CA GLU A 211 -13.29 11.16 -7.92
C GLU A 211 -13.45 12.44 -7.08
N TYR A 212 -14.55 12.54 -6.34
CA TYR A 212 -14.88 13.68 -5.49
C TYR A 212 -15.35 13.21 -4.13
N PHE A 213 -14.99 13.93 -3.07
CA PHE A 213 -15.48 13.60 -1.74
C PHE A 213 -15.52 14.82 -0.82
N MET A 214 -16.38 14.73 0.20
CA MET A 214 -16.41 15.68 1.31
C MET A 214 -15.25 15.35 2.27
N LEU A 215 -14.39 16.32 2.58
CA LEU A 215 -13.29 16.10 3.54
C LEU A 215 -13.83 15.59 4.88
N SER A 216 -14.88 16.23 5.37
CA SER A 216 -15.51 15.90 6.64
C SER A 216 -16.47 14.73 6.51
N ALA A 217 -16.37 13.76 7.41
CA ALA A 217 -17.37 12.70 7.53
C ALA A 217 -18.54 13.18 8.37
N LEU A 218 -19.76 12.81 7.97
CA LEU A 218 -21.01 13.13 8.63
C LEU A 218 -21.35 12.05 9.67
N SER A 219 -21.74 12.49 10.86
CA SER A 219 -22.29 11.62 11.91
C SER A 219 -23.75 11.30 11.60
N ILE A 220 -24.05 10.01 11.33
CA ILE A 220 -25.41 9.57 10.98
C ILE A 220 -26.10 8.92 12.19
N ALA A 221 -25.32 8.16 12.96
CA ALA A 221 -25.71 7.55 14.21
C ALA A 221 -24.52 7.53 15.18
N GLU A 222 -24.78 7.19 16.43
CA GLU A 222 -23.73 7.04 17.44
C GLU A 222 -22.70 5.99 16.97
N GLY A 223 -21.43 6.37 16.93
CA GLY A 223 -20.35 5.52 16.42
C GLY A 223 -20.28 5.34 14.89
N ALA A 224 -21.22 5.90 14.11
CA ALA A 224 -21.29 5.72 12.66
C ALA A 224 -21.06 7.04 11.90
N ARG A 225 -19.91 7.13 11.24
CA ARG A 225 -19.52 8.27 10.39
C ARG A 225 -19.35 7.83 8.95
N LEU A 226 -20.01 8.50 8.02
CA LEU A 226 -19.87 8.26 6.59
C LEU A 226 -19.45 9.53 5.87
N ARG A 227 -18.69 9.37 4.80
CA ARG A 227 -18.27 10.43 3.91
C ARG A 227 -19.08 10.37 2.63
N ILE A 228 -19.65 11.50 2.22
CA ILE A 228 -20.30 11.59 0.92
C ILE A 228 -19.22 11.71 -0.15
N CYS A 229 -19.32 10.88 -1.17
CA CYS A 229 -18.40 10.85 -2.29
C CYS A 229 -19.15 10.66 -3.62
N VAL A 230 -18.53 11.11 -4.70
CA VAL A 230 -18.92 10.78 -6.06
C VAL A 230 -17.79 10.03 -6.72
N GLY A 231 -18.13 9.00 -7.48
CA GLY A 231 -17.16 8.22 -8.21
C GLY A 231 -17.80 7.34 -9.26
N VAL A 232 -16.99 6.50 -9.88
CA VAL A 232 -17.40 5.59 -10.94
C VAL A 232 -17.36 4.16 -10.42
N ASP A 233 -18.44 3.42 -10.62
CA ASP A 233 -18.48 1.98 -10.37
C ASP A 233 -17.47 1.27 -11.28
N THR A 234 -16.56 0.50 -10.69
CA THR A 234 -15.47 -0.14 -11.43
C THR A 234 -15.96 -1.18 -12.44
N VAL A 235 -17.13 -1.78 -12.21
CA VAL A 235 -17.78 -2.81 -13.04
C VAL A 235 -18.74 -2.18 -14.04
N THR A 236 -19.74 -1.44 -13.56
CA THR A 236 -20.83 -0.92 -14.42
C THR A 236 -20.47 0.36 -15.16
N LYS A 237 -19.38 1.02 -14.75
CA LYS A 237 -18.93 2.33 -15.25
C LYS A 237 -19.95 3.46 -15.07
N GLN A 238 -20.95 3.25 -14.21
CA GLN A 238 -21.92 4.28 -13.87
C GLN A 238 -21.31 5.27 -12.87
N CYS A 239 -21.64 6.55 -13.05
CA CYS A 239 -21.31 7.59 -12.07
C CYS A 239 -22.31 7.51 -10.91
N LEU A 240 -21.81 7.40 -9.68
CA LEU A 240 -22.60 7.18 -8.47
C LEU A 240 -22.26 8.21 -7.40
N LEU A 241 -23.28 8.76 -6.75
CA LEU A 241 -23.17 9.42 -5.46
C LEU A 241 -23.29 8.33 -4.38
N ALA A 242 -22.38 8.29 -3.43
CA ALA A 242 -22.37 7.27 -2.39
C ALA A 242 -21.97 7.83 -1.02
N ALA A 243 -22.31 7.07 0.03
CA ALA A 243 -21.85 7.32 1.40
C ALA A 243 -20.83 6.24 1.80
N SER A 244 -19.54 6.60 1.81
CA SER A 244 -18.44 5.68 2.10
C SER A 244 -18.08 5.67 3.60
N PRO A 245 -17.92 4.49 4.22
CA PRO A 245 -17.36 4.37 5.57
C PRO A 245 -15.82 4.44 5.60
N VAL A 246 -15.17 4.36 4.43
CA VAL A 246 -13.71 4.32 4.30
C VAL A 246 -13.18 5.54 3.56
N SER A 247 -11.93 5.90 3.84
CA SER A 247 -11.20 6.98 3.15
C SER A 247 -10.33 6.45 2.01
N GLU A 248 -10.72 5.34 1.38
CA GLU A 248 -9.93 4.63 0.35
C GLU A 248 -10.62 4.69 -1.00
N SER A 249 -9.83 4.70 -2.07
CA SER A 249 -10.29 4.54 -3.44
C SER A 249 -9.52 3.39 -4.10
N PRO A 250 -10.22 2.41 -4.72
CA PRO A 250 -11.67 2.27 -4.77
C PRO A 250 -12.26 1.79 -3.43
N ALA A 251 -13.40 2.36 -3.07
CA ALA A 251 -14.17 2.01 -1.88
C ALA A 251 -15.20 0.91 -2.20
N VAL A 252 -15.38 -0.03 -1.27
CA VAL A 252 -16.44 -1.05 -1.35
C VAL A 252 -17.60 -0.61 -0.46
N ILE A 253 -18.75 -0.31 -1.06
CA ILE A 253 -19.88 0.37 -0.42
C ILE A 253 -21.17 -0.43 -0.68
N PRO A 254 -22.08 -0.57 0.31
CA PRO A 254 -23.39 -1.19 0.07
C PRO A 254 -24.15 -0.50 -1.06
N ALA A 255 -24.77 -1.27 -1.96
CA ALA A 255 -25.53 -0.76 -3.09
C ALA A 255 -26.70 0.15 -2.65
N ALA A 256 -27.30 -0.14 -1.48
CA ALA A 256 -28.35 0.69 -0.88
C ALA A 256 -27.87 2.09 -0.47
N TRP A 257 -26.56 2.32 -0.39
CA TRP A 257 -25.95 3.62 -0.06
C TRP A 257 -25.44 4.34 -1.30
N CYS A 258 -25.74 3.81 -2.49
CA CYS A 258 -25.32 4.34 -3.77
C CYS A 258 -26.54 4.81 -4.57
N ILE A 259 -26.44 6.00 -5.16
CA ILE A 259 -27.47 6.60 -5.99
C ILE A 259 -26.84 6.92 -7.34
N GLN A 260 -27.44 6.40 -8.42
CA GLN A 260 -26.96 6.69 -9.77
C GLN A 260 -27.15 8.16 -10.10
N LEU A 261 -26.07 8.78 -10.57
CA LEU A 261 -26.09 10.14 -11.08
C LEU A 261 -26.59 10.11 -12.53
N GLY A 262 -27.61 10.93 -12.81
CA GLY A 262 -28.00 11.26 -14.18
C GLY A 262 -27.06 12.31 -14.78
N GLN A 263 -27.60 13.29 -15.48
CA GLN A 263 -26.83 14.39 -16.10
C GLN A 263 -26.50 15.54 -15.12
N ALA A 264 -26.77 15.38 -13.82
CA ALA A 264 -26.51 16.41 -12.83
C ALA A 264 -25.00 16.60 -12.62
N ASN A 265 -24.59 17.84 -12.32
CA ASN A 265 -23.18 18.13 -12.01
C ASN A 265 -22.78 17.46 -10.68
N PRO A 266 -21.76 16.57 -10.67
CA PRO A 266 -21.29 15.85 -9.49
C PRO A 266 -20.98 16.75 -8.28
N LEU A 267 -20.30 17.87 -8.50
CA LEU A 267 -19.85 18.77 -7.43
C LEU A 267 -21.02 19.50 -6.78
N ILE A 268 -21.99 19.95 -7.60
CA ILE A 268 -23.19 20.64 -7.11
C ILE A 268 -24.01 19.66 -6.26
N LEU A 269 -24.21 18.44 -6.74
CA LEU A 269 -24.99 17.46 -5.99
C LEU A 269 -24.27 17.01 -4.71
N LEU A 270 -22.96 16.76 -4.80
CA LEU A 270 -22.13 16.45 -3.62
C LEU A 270 -22.27 17.54 -2.56
N GLY A 271 -22.17 18.81 -2.95
CA GLY A 271 -22.32 19.94 -2.03
C GLY A 271 -23.72 20.08 -1.46
N ALA A 272 -24.77 19.95 -2.28
CA ALA A 272 -26.15 20.04 -1.84
C ALA A 272 -26.51 18.93 -0.85
N VAL A 273 -26.15 17.67 -1.17
CA VAL A 273 -26.42 16.50 -0.33
C VAL A 273 -25.63 16.58 0.97
N SER A 274 -24.36 16.96 0.91
CA SER A 274 -23.52 17.15 2.09
C SER A 274 -24.09 18.23 3.02
N SER A 275 -24.53 19.36 2.46
CA SER A 275 -25.10 20.47 3.23
C SER A 275 -26.45 20.08 3.85
N TYR A 276 -27.29 19.35 3.12
CA TYR A 276 -28.56 18.83 3.63
C TYR A 276 -28.35 17.87 4.82
N PHE A 277 -27.41 16.92 4.70
CA PHE A 277 -27.13 15.98 5.79
C PHE A 277 -26.50 16.66 7.00
N ALA A 278 -25.64 17.66 6.80
CA ALA A 278 -25.08 18.43 7.90
C ALA A 278 -26.18 19.24 8.62
N ALA A 279 -27.06 19.93 7.88
CA ALA A 279 -28.22 20.61 8.45
C ALA A 279 -29.12 19.65 9.23
N ARG A 280 -29.40 18.46 8.68
CA ARG A 280 -30.17 17.42 9.37
C ARG A 280 -29.48 16.94 10.65
N GLY A 281 -28.16 16.81 10.64
CA GLY A 281 -27.36 16.49 11.83
C GLY A 281 -27.50 17.53 12.94
N ILE A 282 -27.44 18.82 12.57
CA ILE A 282 -27.69 19.95 13.48
C ILE A 282 -29.11 19.88 14.06
N ILE A 283 -30.14 19.66 13.23
CA ILE A 283 -31.53 19.58 13.69
C ILE A 283 -31.75 18.40 14.64
N LYS A 284 -31.03 17.29 14.45
CA LYS A 284 -31.14 16.11 15.33
C LYS A 284 -30.58 16.37 16.73
N SER A 285 -29.64 17.29 16.90
CA SER A 285 -29.09 17.65 18.22
C SER A 285 -29.92 18.70 18.97
N LEU A 286 -31.07 19.11 18.40
CA LEU A 286 -31.92 20.18 18.89
C LEU A 286 -33.33 19.65 19.23
N SER A 287 -33.96 20.28 20.21
CA SER A 287 -35.35 20.02 20.62
C SER A 287 -36.31 21.01 19.98
N ASP A 288 -37.60 20.66 19.92
CA ASP A 288 -38.63 21.55 19.39
C ASP A 288 -38.71 22.84 20.23
N GLY A 289 -38.80 23.99 19.55
CA GLY A 289 -38.79 25.31 20.19
C GLY A 289 -37.41 25.84 20.62
N ASP A 290 -36.32 25.09 20.40
CA ASP A 290 -34.97 25.60 20.67
C ASP A 290 -34.65 26.86 19.86
N LYS A 291 -33.83 27.74 20.45
CA LYS A 291 -33.34 28.97 19.85
C LYS A 291 -31.83 28.86 19.68
N LEU A 292 -31.40 28.66 18.44
CA LEU A 292 -30.01 28.38 18.08
C LEU A 292 -29.31 29.65 17.56
N VAL A 293 -28.20 30.01 18.19
CA VAL A 293 -27.21 30.93 17.60
C VAL A 293 -26.18 30.10 16.83
N LEU A 294 -26.01 30.41 15.55
CA LEU A 294 -25.09 29.76 14.63
C LEU A 294 -23.99 30.74 14.21
N HIS A 295 -22.73 30.46 14.53
CA HIS A 295 -21.60 31.32 14.17
C HIS A 295 -20.82 30.77 12.97
N ASP A 296 -20.60 31.64 11.99
CA ASP A 296 -19.83 31.37 10.75
C ASP A 296 -20.24 30.10 9.98
N PRO A 297 -21.54 29.80 9.79
CA PRO A 297 -21.93 28.64 9.00
C PRO A 297 -21.55 28.80 7.52
N ALA A 298 -21.25 27.68 6.87
CA ALA A 298 -21.15 27.63 5.42
C ALA A 298 -22.51 28.00 4.79
N SER A 299 -22.50 28.86 3.77
CA SER A 299 -23.73 29.38 3.17
C SER A 299 -24.66 28.30 2.63
N SER A 300 -24.10 27.21 2.11
CA SER A 300 -24.87 26.08 1.57
C SER A 300 -25.69 25.33 2.63
N VAL A 301 -25.36 25.46 3.91
CA VAL A 301 -26.04 24.80 5.03
C VAL A 301 -27.23 25.61 5.54
N VAL A 302 -27.17 26.92 5.34
CA VAL A 302 -28.13 27.87 5.91
C VAL A 302 -29.54 27.59 5.39
N ASP A 303 -29.74 27.52 4.07
CA ASP A 303 -31.10 27.35 3.51
C ASP A 303 -31.74 26.02 3.90
N PRO A 304 -31.05 24.85 3.80
CA PRO A 304 -31.60 23.60 4.29
C PRO A 304 -31.92 23.63 5.79
N LEU A 305 -31.08 24.29 6.59
CA LEU A 305 -31.30 24.41 8.03
C LEU A 305 -32.53 25.27 8.34
N MET A 306 -32.70 26.41 7.66
CA MET A 306 -33.86 27.28 7.81
C MET A 306 -35.17 26.54 7.46
N ASP A 307 -35.19 25.80 6.35
CA ASP A 307 -36.36 25.02 5.94
C ASP A 307 -36.73 23.96 6.99
N MET A 308 -35.74 23.23 7.51
CA MET A 308 -35.97 22.22 8.55
C MET A 308 -36.42 22.82 9.88
N SER A 309 -35.84 23.96 10.29
CA SER A 309 -36.18 24.64 11.55
C SER A 309 -37.60 25.18 11.57
N ARG A 310 -38.11 25.70 10.44
CA ARG A 310 -39.50 26.17 10.32
C ARG A 310 -40.51 25.08 10.66
N ARG A 311 -40.22 23.83 10.30
CA ARG A 311 -41.10 22.67 10.55
C ARG A 311 -41.17 22.25 12.03
N ARG A 312 -40.23 22.71 12.86
CA ARG A 312 -40.12 22.38 14.30
C ARG A 312 -40.29 23.58 15.24
N HIS A 313 -40.80 24.69 14.72
CA HIS A 313 -40.98 25.94 15.46
C HIS A 313 -39.70 26.44 16.15
N MET A 314 -38.54 26.19 15.54
CA MET A 314 -37.24 26.62 16.07
C MET A 314 -36.86 28.01 15.54
N SER A 315 -36.15 28.78 16.36
CA SER A 315 -35.61 30.08 15.93
C SER A 315 -34.12 29.96 15.63
N LEU A 316 -33.71 30.43 14.46
CA LEU A 316 -32.30 30.46 14.04
C LEU A 316 -31.80 31.90 14.03
N PHE A 317 -30.64 32.12 14.64
CA PHE A 317 -29.94 33.40 14.62
C PHE A 317 -28.51 33.20 14.11
N ILE A 318 -28.18 33.83 12.97
CA ILE A 318 -26.91 33.59 12.29
C ILE A 318 -25.97 34.77 12.48
N THR A 319 -24.75 34.48 12.92
CA THR A 319 -23.68 35.47 13.08
C THR A 319 -22.49 35.13 12.18
N THR A 320 -21.71 36.15 11.80
CA THR A 320 -20.52 36.01 10.95
C THR A 320 -19.36 36.86 11.45
N SER A 321 -18.14 36.34 11.41
CA SER A 321 -16.90 37.09 11.67
C SER A 321 -16.34 37.78 10.42
N LYS A 322 -16.93 37.51 9.25
CA LYS A 322 -16.60 38.15 7.97
C LYS A 322 -17.65 39.19 7.62
N LYS A 323 -17.18 40.39 7.24
CA LYS A 323 -18.04 41.47 6.77
C LYS A 323 -18.53 41.12 5.36
N ASP A 324 -19.65 40.43 5.31
CA ASP A 324 -20.35 40.09 4.07
C ASP A 324 -21.58 41.00 3.92
N ASN A 325 -21.95 41.32 2.69
CA ASN A 325 -23.11 42.18 2.37
C ASN A 325 -24.45 41.42 2.43
N ALA A 326 -24.44 40.14 2.83
CA ALA A 326 -25.64 39.33 2.98
C ALA A 326 -26.51 39.84 4.15
N SER A 327 -27.70 40.32 3.82
CA SER A 327 -28.64 41.04 4.71
C SER A 327 -29.16 40.24 5.91
N GLU A 328 -28.99 38.91 5.91
CA GLU A 328 -29.56 38.03 6.93
C GLU A 328 -28.58 37.62 8.04
N ARG A 329 -27.29 37.97 7.94
CA ARG A 329 -26.26 37.60 8.92
C ARG A 329 -25.82 38.79 9.75
N GLN A 330 -25.76 38.59 11.07
CA GLN A 330 -25.29 39.62 11.98
C GLN A 330 -23.77 39.57 12.09
N TYR A 331 -23.10 40.63 11.68
CA TYR A 331 -21.66 40.73 11.75
C TYR A 331 -21.18 40.95 13.19
N VAL A 332 -20.23 40.14 13.64
CA VAL A 332 -19.58 40.27 14.95
C VAL A 332 -18.09 40.52 14.73
N ASP A 333 -17.65 41.75 14.96
CA ASP A 333 -16.23 42.11 14.88
C ASP A 333 -15.45 41.46 16.03
N ALA A 334 -14.24 40.97 15.72
CA ALA A 334 -13.35 40.29 16.65
C ALA A 334 -12.91 41.14 17.86
N ASN A 335 -13.02 42.47 17.77
CA ASN A 335 -12.70 43.43 18.82
C ASN A 335 -13.95 44.11 19.40
N SER A 336 -15.15 43.62 19.08
CA SER A 336 -16.40 44.13 19.67
C SER A 336 -16.40 43.99 21.19
N THR A 337 -16.95 44.98 21.89
CA THR A 337 -17.14 44.87 23.34
C THR A 337 -18.23 43.86 23.68
N GLU A 338 -18.15 43.20 24.84
CA GLU A 338 -19.20 42.26 25.29
C GLU A 338 -20.58 42.92 25.34
N ARG A 339 -20.64 44.21 25.70
CA ARG A 339 -21.89 44.97 25.73
C ARG A 339 -22.55 45.05 24.34
N MET A 340 -21.76 45.30 23.30
CA MET A 340 -22.27 45.36 21.92
C MET A 340 -22.74 43.98 21.46
N VAL A 341 -21.95 42.94 21.74
CA VAL A 341 -22.30 41.56 21.35
C VAL A 341 -23.56 41.07 22.09
N ARG A 342 -23.69 41.34 23.39
CA ARG A 342 -24.94 41.04 24.15
C ARG A 342 -26.16 41.77 23.60
N GLY A 343 -25.99 43.00 23.08
CA GLY A 343 -27.08 43.74 22.44
C GLY A 343 -27.50 43.17 21.08
N LEU A 344 -26.63 42.42 20.41
CA LEU A 344 -26.91 41.78 19.13
C LEU A 344 -27.55 40.39 19.29
N LEU A 345 -27.17 39.64 20.34
CA LEU A 345 -27.62 38.26 20.54
C LEU A 345 -29.02 38.17 21.17
N PRO A 346 -29.86 37.20 20.78
CA PRO A 346 -31.13 36.93 21.45
C PRO A 346 -30.93 36.51 22.92
N LEU A 347 -31.65 37.16 23.84
CA LEU A 347 -31.55 36.91 25.30
C LEU A 347 -32.05 35.52 25.72
N ASP A 348 -32.84 34.88 24.89
CA ASP A 348 -33.52 33.60 25.11
C ASP A 348 -32.86 32.44 24.33
N THR A 349 -31.62 32.64 23.89
CA THR A 349 -30.82 31.61 23.20
C THR A 349 -30.65 30.37 24.10
N THR A 350 -31.04 29.20 23.60
CA THR A 350 -30.90 27.92 24.32
C THR A 350 -29.70 27.11 23.86
N LYS A 351 -29.27 27.29 22.60
CA LYS A 351 -28.22 26.50 21.95
C LYS A 351 -27.25 27.39 21.19
N PHE A 352 -25.98 26.99 21.17
CA PHE A 352 -24.95 27.66 20.39
C PHE A 352 -24.12 26.65 19.60
N LEU A 353 -23.86 26.93 18.32
CA LEU A 353 -23.00 26.12 17.47
C LEU A 353 -22.04 27.03 16.70
N ASP A 354 -20.76 26.70 16.77
CA ASP A 354 -19.67 27.49 16.18
C ASP A 354 -18.89 26.68 15.14
N PHE A 355 -18.83 27.18 13.90
CA PHE A 355 -18.05 26.56 12.83
C PHE A 355 -16.62 27.08 12.72
N CYS A 356 -16.27 28.14 13.44
CA CYS A 356 -14.97 28.81 13.43
C CYS A 356 -14.33 28.77 14.82
N ALA A 357 -14.29 27.55 15.39
CA ALA A 357 -13.70 27.29 16.70
C ALA A 357 -12.30 27.92 16.78
N ASP A 358 -12.01 28.57 17.91
CA ASP A 358 -10.79 29.33 18.23
C ASP A 358 -10.68 30.78 17.72
N SER A 359 -11.67 31.31 16.99
CA SER A 359 -11.68 32.74 16.64
C SER A 359 -11.92 33.65 17.85
N LYS A 360 -11.42 34.90 17.81
CA LYS A 360 -11.68 35.91 18.86
C LYS A 360 -13.18 36.23 18.97
N ALA A 361 -13.88 36.30 17.84
CA ALA A 361 -15.32 36.54 17.80
C ALA A 361 -16.10 35.41 18.50
N SER A 362 -15.76 34.15 18.24
CA SER A 362 -16.34 32.98 18.93
C SER A 362 -16.19 33.05 20.45
N LYS A 363 -15.01 33.42 20.94
CA LYS A 363 -14.74 33.57 22.39
C LYS A 363 -15.56 34.69 23.03
N ILE A 364 -15.85 35.77 22.30
CA ILE A 364 -16.67 36.87 22.81
C ILE A 364 -18.14 36.47 22.79
N ILE A 365 -18.63 35.86 21.70
CA ILE A 365 -20.01 35.38 21.57
C ILE A 365 -20.33 34.40 22.70
N SER A 366 -19.49 33.38 22.90
CA SER A 366 -19.70 32.37 23.95
C SER A 366 -19.81 32.95 25.36
N ARG A 367 -19.10 34.04 25.68
CA ARG A 367 -19.21 34.77 26.97
C ARG A 367 -20.46 35.62 27.11
N CYS A 368 -21.07 36.01 25.98
CA CYS A 368 -22.24 36.88 25.93
C CYS A 368 -23.56 36.10 25.92
N LEU A 369 -23.52 34.77 25.79
CA LEU A 369 -24.70 33.91 25.79
C LEU A 369 -25.31 33.75 27.20
N PRO A 370 -26.61 33.41 27.28
CA PRO A 370 -27.27 33.10 28.54
C PRO A 370 -26.59 31.94 29.29
N HIS A 371 -26.64 31.95 30.63
CA HIS A 371 -26.02 30.92 31.48
C HIS A 371 -26.54 29.49 31.23
N ASN A 372 -27.78 29.36 30.76
CA ASN A 372 -28.43 28.09 30.42
C ASN A 372 -28.22 27.67 28.96
N CYS A 373 -27.48 28.44 28.17
CA CYS A 373 -27.18 28.10 26.78
C CYS A 373 -26.19 26.94 26.71
N VAL A 374 -26.52 25.90 25.93
CA VAL A 374 -25.65 24.74 25.73
C VAL A 374 -24.90 24.87 24.40
N THR A 375 -23.57 24.85 24.46
CA THR A 375 -22.71 24.79 23.28
C THR A 375 -22.71 23.37 22.71
N ILE A 376 -23.06 23.25 21.43
CA ILE A 376 -23.01 22.00 20.67
C ILE A 376 -21.60 21.85 20.11
N ASP A 377 -20.95 20.73 20.40
CA ASP A 377 -19.66 20.39 19.80
C ASP A 377 -19.86 20.07 18.30
N PRO A 378 -19.26 20.82 17.37
CA PRO A 378 -19.35 20.53 15.94
C PRO A 378 -18.81 19.13 15.59
N ALA A 379 -17.88 18.59 16.38
CA ALA A 379 -17.32 17.26 16.19
C ALA A 379 -18.37 16.14 16.36
N SER A 380 -19.50 16.43 17.04
CA SER A 380 -20.64 15.52 17.14
C SER A 380 -21.42 15.37 15.81
N ILE A 381 -21.26 16.33 14.90
CA ILE A 381 -21.97 16.40 13.61
C ILE A 381 -21.01 16.09 12.44
N LEU A 382 -19.80 16.68 12.45
CA LEU A 382 -18.79 16.56 11.41
C LEU A 382 -17.44 16.12 11.99
N SER A 383 -16.72 15.22 11.32
CA SER A 383 -15.40 14.76 11.80
C SER A 383 -14.31 15.84 11.76
N ALA A 384 -14.49 16.87 10.95
CA ALA A 384 -13.63 18.04 10.85
C ALA A 384 -14.48 19.28 10.51
N LEU A 385 -14.05 20.47 10.93
CA LEU A 385 -14.76 21.74 10.68
C LEU A 385 -14.52 22.32 9.28
N ASN A 386 -13.95 21.53 8.36
CA ASN A 386 -13.54 22.02 7.05
C ASN A 386 -14.60 21.66 5.99
N TRP A 387 -15.15 22.69 5.33
CA TRP A 387 -16.19 22.59 4.30
C TRP A 387 -15.63 22.51 2.87
N GLY A 388 -14.33 22.31 2.72
CA GLY A 388 -13.68 22.18 1.41
C GLY A 388 -14.10 20.91 0.67
N PHE A 389 -14.36 21.04 -0.63
CA PHE A 389 -14.41 19.90 -1.55
C PHE A 389 -13.00 19.63 -2.06
N PHE A 390 -12.61 18.35 -2.12
CA PHE A 390 -11.38 17.95 -2.77
C PHE A 390 -11.70 17.28 -4.11
N HIS A 391 -11.02 17.74 -5.16
CA HIS A 391 -10.94 17.07 -6.45
C HIS A 391 -9.65 16.26 -6.44
N LEU A 392 -9.74 14.96 -6.77
CA LEU A 392 -8.59 14.08 -6.91
C LEU A 392 -7.93 14.19 -8.28
#